data_AF-A0A932MGY2-F1
#
_entry.id   AF-A0A932MGY2-F1
#
_cell.length_a   1.000
_cell.length_b   1.000
_cell.length_c   1.000
_cell.angle_alpha   90.00
_cell.angle_beta   90.00
_cell.angle_gamma   90.00
#
_symmetry.space_group_name_H-M   'P 1'
#
loop_
_entity.id
_entity.type
_entity.pdbx_description
1 polymer ?
#
loop_
_entity_poly.entity_id
_entity_poly.type
_entity_poly.pdbx_seq_one_letter_code
_entity_poly.pdbx_strand_id
1 'polypeptide(L)'
;MEYLVALLTTLALHLPALTGEPIPDVASLPAFEVADRLEQAVFTHTGQQRGGELATAAYLPRENVILVTGALLDDLPELEAVLIHELTHWWQVRSRRAGPHGGQAWEDEARAFENSWRREHHLRLRPPLPPPSRRRP
;
A
#
# COMPACT_ATOMS: atom_id res chain seq x y z
N MET A 1 -10.41 -2.54 -16.14
CA MET A 1 -10.84 -1.35 -15.37
C MET A 1 -11.87 -1.75 -14.31
N GLU A 2 -13.08 -2.22 -14.68
CA GLU A 2 -14.13 -2.56 -13.71
C GLU A 2 -13.72 -3.62 -12.67
N TYR A 3 -12.99 -4.66 -13.09
CA TYR A 3 -12.47 -5.69 -12.18
C TYR A 3 -11.55 -5.13 -11.08
N LEU A 4 -10.70 -4.16 -11.41
CA LEU A 4 -9.73 -3.59 -10.47
C LEU A 4 -10.41 -2.65 -9.46
N VAL A 5 -11.45 -1.93 -9.90
CA VAL A 5 -12.29 -1.11 -9.00
C VAL A 5 -13.06 -1.99 -8.04
N ALA A 6 -13.63 -3.11 -8.53
CA ALA A 6 -14.32 -4.07 -7.68
C ALA A 6 -13.35 -4.69 -6.65
N LEU A 7 -12.15 -5.10 -7.09
CA LEU A 7 -11.10 -5.63 -6.22
C LEU A 7 -10.73 -4.64 -5.11
N LEU A 8 -10.39 -3.40 -5.46
CA LEU A 8 -10.05 -2.36 -4.48
C LEU A 8 -11.17 -2.12 -3.48
N THR A 9 -12.42 -2.08 -3.95
CA THR A 9 -13.58 -1.86 -3.10
C THR A 9 -13.76 -3.04 -2.14
N THR A 10 -13.66 -4.28 -2.64
CA THR A 10 -13.73 -5.49 -1.82
C THR A 10 -12.65 -5.51 -0.75
N LEU A 11 -11.38 -5.28 -1.13
CA LEU A 11 -10.26 -5.26 -0.18
C LEU A 11 -10.40 -4.14 0.86
N ALA A 12 -10.85 -2.95 0.46
CA ALA A 12 -11.12 -1.88 1.40
C ALA A 12 -12.22 -2.23 2.40
N LEU A 13 -13.27 -2.95 1.98
CA LEU A 13 -14.33 -3.46 2.85
C LEU A 13 -13.84 -4.51 3.86
N HIS A 14 -12.69 -5.16 3.59
CA HIS A 14 -12.05 -6.07 4.53
C HIS A 14 -11.17 -5.35 5.58
N LEU A 15 -10.75 -4.10 5.34
CA LEU A 15 -9.87 -3.38 6.27
C LEU A 15 -10.42 -3.31 7.71
N PRO A 16 -11.71 -3.06 7.99
CA PRO A 16 -12.20 -3.02 9.37
C PRO A 16 -12.02 -4.32 10.15
N ALA A 17 -12.08 -5.47 9.47
CA ALA A 17 -11.83 -6.75 10.11
C ALA A 17 -10.33 -6.90 10.50
N LEU A 18 -9.44 -6.24 9.77
CA LEU A 18 -7.99 -6.24 10.01
C LEU A 18 -7.56 -5.17 11.03
N THR A 19 -8.12 -3.95 10.92
CA THR A 19 -7.72 -2.79 11.73
C THR A 19 -8.52 -2.65 13.02
N GLY A 20 -9.69 -3.29 13.11
CA GLY A 20 -10.65 -3.08 14.21
C GLY A 20 -11.36 -1.73 14.16
N GLU A 21 -11.19 -0.95 13.09
CA GLU A 21 -11.68 0.42 12.95
C GLU A 21 -12.51 0.59 11.68
N PRO A 22 -13.52 1.49 11.68
CA PRO A 22 -14.36 1.70 10.51
C PRO A 22 -13.58 2.27 9.32
N ILE A 23 -14.12 2.07 8.11
CA ILE A 23 -13.62 2.73 6.92
C ILE A 23 -13.96 4.22 7.02
N PRO A 24 -12.99 5.13 6.87
CA PRO A 24 -13.21 6.55 7.06
C PRO A 24 -14.18 7.14 6.02
N ASP A 25 -14.04 6.77 4.73
CA ASP A 25 -15.00 7.09 3.66
C ASP A 25 -14.74 6.25 2.40
N VAL A 26 -15.69 5.39 2.01
CA VAL A 26 -15.61 4.54 0.82
C VAL A 26 -15.63 5.35 -0.48
N ALA A 27 -16.26 6.54 -0.50
CA ALA A 27 -16.24 7.39 -1.69
C ALA A 27 -14.85 8.02 -1.95
N SER A 28 -13.96 7.97 -0.95
CA SER A 28 -12.61 8.53 -1.03
C SER A 28 -11.52 7.49 -1.35
N LEU A 29 -11.92 6.29 -1.76
CA LEU A 29 -10.99 5.23 -2.16
C LEU A 29 -10.00 5.73 -3.22
N PRO A 30 -8.74 5.26 -3.17
CA PRO A 30 -7.75 5.67 -4.13
C PRO A 30 -8.09 5.17 -5.53
N ALA A 31 -7.72 5.96 -6.54
CA ALA A 31 -7.70 5.51 -7.92
C ALA A 31 -6.58 4.47 -8.11
N PHE A 32 -6.70 3.66 -9.17
CA PHE A 32 -5.75 2.61 -9.50
C PHE A 32 -5.10 2.87 -10.85
N GLU A 33 -3.78 2.80 -10.90
CA GLU A 33 -3.01 2.99 -12.12
C GLU A 33 -1.95 1.90 -12.26
N VAL A 34 -1.81 1.37 -13.48
CA VAL A 34 -0.78 0.38 -13.82
C VAL A 34 0.37 1.10 -14.48
N ALA A 35 1.60 0.87 -13.98
CA ALA A 35 2.81 1.47 -14.50
C ALA A 35 3.90 0.42 -14.73
N ASP A 36 4.44 0.37 -15.95
CA ASP A 36 5.55 -0.53 -16.29
C ASP A 36 6.86 -0.14 -15.58
N ARG A 37 7.00 1.14 -15.21
CA ARG A 37 8.15 1.70 -14.50
C ARG A 37 7.69 2.48 -13.28
N LEU A 38 7.55 1.79 -12.16
CA LEU A 38 6.96 2.34 -10.94
C LEU A 38 7.72 3.58 -10.42
N GLU A 39 9.05 3.56 -10.38
CA GLU A 39 9.84 4.72 -9.95
C GLU A 39 9.66 5.95 -10.84
N GLN A 40 9.59 5.74 -12.16
CA GLN A 40 9.36 6.81 -13.12
C GLN A 40 7.97 7.41 -12.91
N ALA A 41 6.94 6.57 -12.73
CA ALA A 41 5.58 7.02 -12.45
C ALA A 41 5.53 7.84 -11.16
N VAL A 42 6.10 7.33 -10.06
CA VAL A 42 6.18 8.05 -8.79
C VAL A 42 6.89 9.40 -8.96
N PHE A 43 8.00 9.45 -9.70
CA PHE A 43 8.69 10.69 -10.00
C PHE A 43 7.80 11.66 -10.81
N THR A 44 7.07 11.17 -11.81
CA THR A 44 6.16 12.00 -12.62
C THR A 44 5.04 12.63 -11.76
N HIS A 45 4.49 11.90 -10.79
CA HIS A 45 3.46 12.44 -9.89
C HIS A 45 4.03 13.39 -8.84
N THR A 46 5.16 13.04 -8.23
CA THR A 46 5.64 13.71 -7.00
C THR A 46 6.77 14.70 -7.22
N GLY A 47 7.48 14.62 -8.36
CA GLY A 47 8.73 15.33 -8.62
C GLY A 47 9.91 14.88 -7.76
N GLN A 48 9.75 13.81 -6.98
CA GLN A 48 10.76 13.32 -6.04
C GLN A 48 11.32 11.97 -6.49
N GLN A 49 12.65 11.84 -6.48
CA GLN A 49 13.29 10.54 -6.59
C GLN A 49 13.23 9.84 -5.23
N ARG A 50 12.63 8.64 -5.17
CA ARG A 50 12.77 7.78 -3.98
C ARG A 50 14.15 7.14 -3.99
N GLY A 51 14.82 7.13 -2.84
CA GLY A 51 16.17 6.60 -2.69
C GLY A 51 16.25 5.07 -2.57
N GLY A 52 15.26 4.33 -3.08
CA GLY A 52 15.20 2.87 -2.99
C GLY A 52 14.30 2.27 -4.06
N GLU A 53 14.57 1.00 -4.40
CA GLU A 53 13.90 0.29 -5.48
C GLU A 53 12.43 0.03 -5.13
N LEU A 54 11.52 0.68 -5.85
CA LEU A 54 10.08 0.37 -5.76
C LEU A 54 9.76 -0.81 -6.66
N ALA A 55 9.60 -1.98 -6.05
CA ALA A 55 9.48 -3.23 -6.80
C ALA A 55 8.04 -3.57 -7.25
N THR A 56 7.01 -3.19 -6.48
CA THR A 56 5.66 -3.78 -6.65
C THR A 56 4.53 -2.77 -6.71
N ALA A 57 4.42 -1.85 -5.73
CA ALA A 57 3.38 -0.83 -5.72
C ALA A 57 3.80 0.40 -4.90
N ALA A 58 3.01 1.47 -5.01
CA ALA A 58 3.13 2.65 -4.18
C ALA A 58 1.79 3.41 -4.09
N TYR A 59 1.35 3.74 -2.89
CA TYR A 59 0.31 4.73 -2.64
C TYR A 59 0.88 6.16 -2.64
N LEU A 60 0.20 7.05 -3.34
CA LEU A 60 0.50 8.48 -3.45
C LEU A 60 -0.56 9.31 -2.71
N PRO A 61 -0.27 9.80 -1.49
CA PRO A 61 -1.29 10.42 -0.63
C PRO A 61 -1.90 11.71 -1.19
N ARG A 62 -1.14 12.51 -1.93
CA ARG A 62 -1.61 13.81 -2.45
C ARG A 62 -2.54 13.61 -3.62
N GLU A 63 -2.23 12.67 -4.50
CA GLU A 63 -2.98 12.34 -5.70
C GLU A 63 -4.11 11.35 -5.40
N ASN A 64 -4.06 10.66 -4.25
CA ASN A 64 -4.98 9.59 -3.86
C ASN A 64 -5.02 8.46 -4.92
N VAL A 65 -3.83 7.99 -5.32
CA VAL A 65 -3.64 6.95 -6.34
C VAL A 65 -2.77 5.83 -5.78
N ILE A 66 -3.13 4.58 -6.08
CA ILE A 66 -2.24 3.42 -5.94
C ILE A 66 -1.69 3.09 -7.32
N LEU A 67 -0.37 3.14 -7.43
CA LEU A 67 0.38 2.67 -8.59
C LEU A 67 0.80 1.22 -8.37
N VAL A 68 0.61 0.35 -9.37
CA VAL A 68 1.11 -1.04 -9.34
C VAL A 68 1.90 -1.37 -10.60
N THR A 69 2.81 -2.33 -10.49
CA THR A 69 3.47 -2.88 -11.68
C THR A 69 2.55 -3.84 -12.43
N GLY A 70 2.66 -3.86 -13.77
CA GLY A 70 1.87 -4.77 -14.61
C GLY A 70 2.11 -6.25 -14.31
N ALA A 71 3.30 -6.61 -13.83
CA ALA A 71 3.66 -7.98 -13.46
C ALA A 71 2.78 -8.57 -12.33
N LEU A 72 2.21 -7.72 -11.46
CA LEU A 72 1.30 -8.18 -10.41
C LEU A 72 -0.06 -8.63 -10.98
N LEU A 73 -0.43 -8.20 -12.18
CA LEU A 73 -1.71 -8.60 -12.79
C LEU A 73 -1.76 -10.09 -13.15
N ASP A 74 -0.58 -10.72 -13.31
CA ASP A 74 -0.45 -12.15 -13.58
C ASP A 74 -0.44 -13.01 -12.30
N ASP A 75 -0.36 -12.39 -11.12
CA ASP A 75 -0.37 -13.04 -9.79
C ASP A 75 -1.38 -12.35 -8.87
N LEU A 76 -2.66 -12.69 -9.04
CA LEU A 76 -3.77 -12.06 -8.30
C LEU A 76 -3.62 -12.16 -6.77
N PRO A 77 -3.24 -13.30 -6.17
CA PRO A 77 -3.00 -13.36 -4.73
C PRO A 77 -1.90 -12.40 -4.26
N GLU A 78 -0.80 -12.27 -5.01
CA GLU A 78 0.26 -11.32 -4.68
C GLU A 78 -0.21 -9.87 -4.83
N LEU A 79 -0.98 -9.58 -5.89
CA LEU A 79 -1.61 -8.27 -6.09
C LEU A 79 -2.52 -7.90 -4.92
N GLU A 80 -3.37 -8.81 -4.45
CA GLU A 80 -4.26 -8.59 -3.30
C GLU A 80 -3.46 -8.24 -2.04
N ALA A 81 -2.41 -9.01 -1.74
CA ALA A 81 -1.56 -8.76 -0.58
C ALA A 81 -0.89 -7.38 -0.65
N VAL A 82 -0.37 -7.02 -1.82
CA VAL A 82 0.24 -5.70 -2.06
C VAL A 82 -0.80 -4.58 -1.95
N LEU A 83 -2.02 -4.79 -2.45
CA LEU A 83 -3.08 -3.79 -2.35
C LEU A 83 -3.56 -3.58 -0.91
N ILE A 84 -3.63 -4.63 -0.08
CA ILE A 84 -3.89 -4.49 1.36
C ILE A 84 -2.85 -3.59 2.03
N HIS A 85 -1.57 -3.73 1.65
CA HIS A 85 -0.49 -2.88 2.15
C HIS A 85 -0.73 -1.40 1.79
N GLU A 86 -0.94 -1.10 0.51
CA GLU A 86 -1.14 0.28 0.04
C GLU A 86 -2.46 0.90 0.53
N LEU A 87 -3.54 0.11 0.63
CA LEU A 87 -4.80 0.54 1.22
C LEU A 87 -4.67 0.84 2.72
N THR A 88 -3.76 0.16 3.43
CA THR A 88 -3.45 0.50 4.81
C THR A 88 -2.84 1.89 4.90
N HIS A 89 -1.93 2.26 3.99
CA HIS A 89 -1.39 3.62 3.95
C HIS A 89 -2.45 4.67 3.64
N TRP A 90 -3.37 4.39 2.72
CA TRP A 90 -4.53 5.26 2.48
C TRP A 90 -5.36 5.43 3.76
N TRP A 91 -5.69 4.34 4.44
CA TRP A 91 -6.45 4.38 5.69
C TRP A 91 -5.73 5.17 6.79
N GLN A 92 -4.42 4.96 6.97
CA GLN A 92 -3.60 5.70 7.94
C GLN A 92 -3.63 7.22 7.71
N VAL A 93 -3.54 7.65 6.45
CA VAL A 93 -3.64 9.06 6.04
C VAL A 93 -5.03 9.63 6.35
N ARG A 94 -6.10 8.91 5.97
CA ARG A 94 -7.49 9.37 6.12
C ARG A 94 -7.94 9.41 7.58
N SER A 95 -7.50 8.46 8.39
CA SER A 95 -7.83 8.36 9.82
C SER A 95 -7.07 9.36 10.70
N ARG A 96 -6.33 10.32 10.10
CA ARG A 96 -5.52 11.34 10.80
C ARG A 96 -4.57 10.76 11.86
N ARG A 97 -4.15 9.51 11.71
CA ARG A 97 -3.08 8.90 12.53
C ARG A 97 -1.68 9.46 12.19
N ALA A 98 -1.62 10.55 11.41
CA ALA A 98 -0.40 11.21 10.95
C ALA A 98 0.27 11.98 12.11
N GLY A 99 0.98 11.23 12.97
CA GLY A 99 1.89 11.77 13.97
C GLY A 99 3.35 11.84 13.47
N PRO A 100 4.22 12.64 14.13
CA PRO A 100 5.60 12.94 13.69
C PRO A 100 6.60 11.75 13.70
N HIS A 101 6.13 10.52 13.96
CA HIS A 101 6.95 9.30 13.97
C HIS A 101 6.56 8.29 12.85
N GLY A 102 5.66 8.68 11.95
CA GLY A 102 4.89 7.79 11.08
C GLY A 102 5.55 7.23 9.83
N GLY A 103 6.88 7.10 9.78
CA GLY A 103 7.53 6.36 8.68
C GLY A 103 7.55 4.87 8.97
N GLN A 104 8.46 4.45 9.85
CA GLN A 104 8.67 3.03 10.16
C GLN A 104 7.46 2.36 10.81
N ALA A 105 6.80 3.01 11.78
CA ALA A 105 5.67 2.41 12.47
C ALA A 105 4.47 2.18 11.53
N TRP A 106 4.29 3.04 10.52
CA TRP A 106 3.23 2.90 9.52
C TRP A 106 3.52 1.77 8.55
N GLU A 107 4.77 1.69 8.08
CA GLU A 107 5.25 0.59 7.25
C GLU A 107 5.16 -0.74 7.98
N ASP A 108 5.50 -0.79 9.27
CA ASP A 108 5.40 -2.00 10.09
C ASP A 108 3.94 -2.44 10.27
N GLU A 109 3.01 -1.50 10.47
CA GLU A 109 1.57 -1.77 10.55
C GLU A 109 1.02 -2.28 9.20
N ALA A 110 1.35 -1.61 8.09
CA ALA A 110 0.97 -2.05 6.75
C ALA A 110 1.55 -3.44 6.42
N ARG A 111 2.80 -3.71 6.82
CA ARG A 111 3.44 -5.02 6.69
C ARG A 111 2.76 -6.08 7.54
N ALA A 112 2.30 -5.75 8.74
CA ALA A 112 1.61 -6.68 9.62
C ALA A 112 0.27 -7.14 9.02
N PHE A 113 -0.53 -6.21 8.48
CA PHE A 113 -1.80 -6.55 7.84
C PHE A 113 -1.61 -7.31 6.52
N GLU A 114 -0.65 -6.89 5.70
CA GLU A 114 -0.25 -7.66 4.52
C GLU A 114 0.12 -9.10 4.89
N ASN A 115 0.92 -9.30 5.94
CA ASN A 115 1.32 -10.64 6.38
C ASN A 115 0.18 -11.45 7.00
N SER A 116 -0.86 -10.80 7.55
CA SER A 116 -2.08 -11.50 7.96
C SER A 116 -2.80 -12.06 6.75
N TRP A 117 -3.03 -11.23 5.72
CA TRP A 117 -3.62 -11.65 4.46
C TRP A 117 -2.81 -12.77 3.80
N ARG A 118 -1.49 -12.59 3.69
CA ARG A 118 -0.60 -13.62 3.13
C ARG A 118 -0.71 -14.94 3.88
N ARG A 119 -0.87 -14.94 5.20
CA ARG A 119 -1.02 -16.16 6.00
C ARG A 119 -2.33 -16.88 5.68
N GLU A 120 -3.43 -16.13 5.60
CA GLU A 120 -4.76 -16.66 5.27
C GLU A 120 -4.81 -17.25 3.85
N HIS A 121 -4.03 -16.68 2.93
CA HIS A 121 -3.97 -17.08 1.52
C HIS A 121 -2.76 -17.97 1.17
N HIS A 122 -2.05 -18.52 2.17
CA HIS A 122 -0.90 -19.41 1.99
C HIS A 122 0.26 -18.84 1.14
N LEU A 123 0.45 -17.52 1.16
CA LEU A 123 1.54 -16.82 0.49
C LEU A 123 2.78 -16.73 1.39
N ARG A 124 3.95 -16.53 0.76
CA ARG A 124 5.20 -16.26 1.48
C ARG A 124 5.09 -14.94 2.23
N LEU A 125 5.41 -14.95 3.53
CA LEU A 125 5.45 -13.75 4.36
C LEU A 125 6.60 -12.82 3.95
N ARG A 126 6.35 -11.51 3.99
CA ARG A 126 7.36 -10.48 3.77
C ARG A 126 8.08 -10.18 5.07
N PRO A 127 9.42 -10.05 5.06
CA PRO A 127 10.16 -9.66 6.24
C PRO A 127 9.78 -8.24 6.66
N PRO A 128 9.90 -7.90 7.96
CA PRO A 128 9.82 -6.51 8.41
C PRO A 128 10.92 -5.68 7.73
N LEU A 129 10.66 -4.40 7.52
CA LEU A 129 11.70 -3.51 7.02
C LEU A 129 12.83 -3.41 8.05
N PRO A 130 14.10 -3.35 7.61
CA PRO A 130 15.19 -3.08 8.53
C PRO A 130 14.96 -1.70 9.19
N PRO A 131 15.33 -1.52 10.46
CA PRO A 131 15.19 -0.23 11.12
C PRO A 131 15.93 0.84 10.31
N PRO A 132 15.43 2.09 10.27
CA PRO A 132 16.06 3.14 9.50
C PRO A 132 17.51 3.28 9.97
N SER A 133 18.45 3.14 9.04
CA SER A 133 19.87 3.31 9.31
C SER A 133 20.05 4.63 10.04
N ARG A 134 20.41 4.58 11.33
CA ARG A 134 20.85 5.77 12.05
C ARG A 134 22.03 6.29 11.25
N ARG A 135 21.84 7.37 10.49
CA ARG A 135 22.96 8.14 9.96
C ARG A 135 23.81 8.46 11.18
N ARG A 136 24.99 7.85 11.28
CA ARG A 136 25.95 8.24 12.31
C ARG A 136 26.21 9.74 12.10
N PRO A 137 26.18 10.54 13.18
CA PRO A 137 26.49 11.96 13.09
C PRO A 137 27.90 12.20 12.55
#